data_AF-A0A0W8FXG8-F1
#
_entry.id   AF-A0A0W8FXG8-F1
#
_cell.length_a   1.000
_cell.length_b   1.000
_cell.length_c   1.000
_cell.angle_alpha   90.00
_cell.angle_beta   90.00
_cell.angle_gamma   90.00
#
_symmetry.space_group_name_H-M   'P 1'
#
loop_
_entity.id
_entity.type
_entity.pdbx_description
1 polymer ?
#
loop_
_entity_poly.entity_id
_entity_poly.type
_entity_poly.pdbx_seq_one_letter_code
_entity_poly.pdbx_strand_id
1 'polypeptide(L)' 'MVKNLIFKKRCKGQLIFVISHFNHYLVNIFSGKGELSSVRFDSSTQAVAFAKFLCTGKNLNQLKLF' A
#
# COMPACT_ATOMS: atom_id res chain seq x y z
N MET A 1 20.43 0.97 -7.39
CA MET A 1 19.57 0.44 -6.31
C MET A 1 18.74 1.60 -5.79
N VAL A 2 17.48 1.72 -6.22
CA VAL A 2 16.60 2.83 -5.79
C VAL A 2 15.35 2.22 -5.18
N LYS A 3 15.22 2.30 -3.85
CA LYS A 3 13.96 2.06 -3.17
C LYS A 3 13.17 3.36 -3.28
N ASN A 4 12.36 3.49 -4.33
CA ASN A 4 11.43 4.62 -4.40
C ASN A 4 10.26 4.33 -3.46
N LEU A 5 10.13 5.12 -2.39
CA LEU A 5 8.91 5.15 -1.59
C LEU A 5 7.83 5.80 -2.47
N ILE A 6 6.82 5.02 -2.83
CA ILE A 6 5.78 5.45 -3.79
C ILE A 6 4.58 6.02 -3.04
N PHE A 7 4.26 5.45 -1.88
CA PHE A 7 3.07 5.83 -1.13
C PHE A 7 3.31 5.64 0.37
N LYS A 8 2.91 6.64 1.15
CA LYS A 8 2.83 6.54 2.61
C LYS A 8 1.52 7.18 3.04
N LYS A 9 0.65 6.43 3.69
CA LYS A 9 -0.61 6.97 4.21
C LYS A 9 -1.01 6.33 5.53
N ARG A 10 -1.49 7.14 6.46
CA ARG A 10 -2.10 6.68 7.71
C ARG A 10 -3.61 6.58 7.51
N CYS A 11 -4.19 5.42 7.80
CA CYS A 11 -5.60 5.12 7.60
C CYS A 11 -6.13 4.27 8.76
N LYS A 12 -7.22 4.72 9.40
CA LYS A 12 -7.86 4.01 10.53
C LYS A 12 -6.87 3.56 11.62
N GLY A 13 -5.87 4.39 11.92
CA GLY A 13 -4.82 4.07 12.89
C GLY A 13 -3.71 3.15 12.38
N GLN A 14 -3.76 2.65 11.15
CA GLN A 14 -2.69 1.87 10.52
C GLN A 14 -1.85 2.75 9.60
N LEU A 15 -0.55 2.48 9.49
CA LEU A 15 0.35 3.18 8.58
C LEU A 15 0.73 2.25 7.43
N ILE A 16 0.39 2.64 6.20
CA ILE A 16 0.59 1.85 5.01
C ILE A 16 1.72 2.47 4.19
N PHE A 17 2.69 1.67 3.81
CA PHE A 17 3.77 2.04 2.89
C PHE A 17 3.70 1.17 1.63
N VAL A 18 3.82 1.81 0.46
CA VAL A 18 4.08 1.10 -0.80
C VAL A 18 5.46 1.50 -1.30
N ILE A 19 6.32 0.50 -1.46
CA ILE A 19 7.71 0.66 -1.87
C ILE A 19 7.91 -0.13 -3.16
N SER A 20 8.57 0.45 -4.17
CA SER A 20 9.00 -0.32 -5.34
C SER A 20 10.41 -0.86 -5.13
N HIS A 21 10.60 -2.14 -5.44
CA HIS A 21 11.84 -2.88 -5.30
C HIS A 21 12.00 -3.88 -6.45
N PHE A 22 13.03 -3.70 -7.30
CA PHE A 22 13.34 -4.58 -8.44
C PHE A 22 12.11 -5.00 -9.26
N ASN A 23 11.32 -4.03 -9.76
CA ASN A 23 10.09 -4.22 -10.53
C ASN A 23 8.88 -4.77 -9.76
N HIS A 24 9.02 -5.09 -8.48
CA HIS A 24 7.93 -5.50 -7.60
C HIS A 24 7.53 -4.37 -6.67
N TYR A 25 6.27 -4.39 -6.24
CA TYR A 25 5.73 -3.42 -5.31
C TYR A 25 5.41 -4.14 -4.00
N LEU A 26 5.98 -3.62 -2.93
CA LEU A 26 5.82 -4.13 -1.58
C LEU A 26 4.84 -3.22 -0.84
N VAL A 27 3.75 -3.77 -0.33
CA VAL A 27 2.84 -3.08 0.57
C VAL A 27 3.12 -3.55 1.99
N ASN A 28 3.68 -2.67 2.81
CA ASN A 28 3.87 -2.90 4.24
C ASN A 28 2.76 -2.17 5.00
N ILE A 29 2.06 -2.91 5.86
CA ILE A 29 1.06 -2.35 6.77
C ILE A 29 1.64 -2.41 8.18
N PHE A 30 1.62 -1.28 8.86
CA PHE A 30 2.03 -1.16 10.24
C PHE A 30 0.81 -0.79 11.10
N SER A 31 0.76 -1.33 12.32
CA SER A 31 -0.21 -0.95 13.33
C SER A 31 0.03 0.49 13.80
N GLY A 32 -0.94 1.05 14.55
CA GLY A 32 -0.79 2.40 15.13
C GLY A 32 0.33 2.53 16.15
N LYS A 33 0.87 1.40 16.63
CA LYS A 33 2.04 1.32 17.52
C LYS A 33 3.36 1.23 16.75
N GLY A 34 3.33 1.19 15.42
CA GLY A 34 4.51 1.07 14.56
C GLY A 34 5.00 -0.35 14.33
N GLU A 35 4.27 -1.37 14.80
CA GLU A 35 4.59 -2.77 14.56
C GLU A 35 4.16 -3.20 13.15
N LEU A 36 4.99 -3.96 12.45
CA LEU A 36 4.63 -4.49 11.13
C LEU A 36 3.54 -5.56 11.28
N SER A 37 2.37 -5.32 10.70
CA SER A 37 1.23 -6.24 10.78
C SER A 37 1.09 -7.14 9.55
N SER A 38 1.47 -6.65 8.36
CA SER A 38 1.33 -7.43 7.12
C SER A 38 2.28 -6.93 6.03
N VAL A 39 2.71 -7.85 5.17
CA VAL A 39 3.52 -7.58 3.98
C VAL A 39 2.86 -8.27 2.79
N ARG A 40 2.69 -7.53 1.68
CA ARG A 40 2.18 -8.06 0.42
C ARG A 40 3.10 -7.68 -0.73
N PHE A 41 3.30 -8.61 -1.65
CA PHE A 41 4.03 -8.42 -2.89
C PHE A 41 3.05 -8.37 -4.06
N ASP A 42 3.20 -7.38 -4.93
CA ASP A 42 2.34 -7.21 -6.09
C ASP A 42 3.09 -6.68 -7.32
N SER A 43 2.58 -6.97 -8.51
CA SER A 43 3.06 -6.40 -9.77
C SER A 43 2.41 -5.03 -9.97
N SER A 44 3.07 -3.99 -9.46
CA SER A 44 2.82 -2.56 -9.69
C SER A 44 1.47 -1.97 -9.28
N THR A 45 0.51 -1.90 -10.19
CA THR A 45 -0.68 -1.04 -10.04
C THR A 45 -1.65 -1.52 -8.97
N GLN A 46 -1.71 -2.84 -8.74
CA GLN A 46 -2.57 -3.43 -7.72
C GLN A 46 -2.11 -3.08 -6.30
N ALA A 47 -0.81 -2.90 -6.05
CA ALA A 47 -0.28 -2.52 -4.74
C ALA A 47 -0.82 -1.16 -4.26
N VAL A 48 -0.80 -0.16 -5.15
CA VAL A 48 -1.28 1.19 -4.84
C VAL A 48 -2.81 1.21 -4.72
N ALA A 49 -3.50 0.46 -5.58
CA ALA A 49 -4.95 0.36 -5.54
C ALA A 49 -5.44 -0.38 -4.28
N PHE A 50 -4.74 -1.42 -3.85
CA PHE A 50 -4.95 -2.12 -2.57
C PHE A 50 -4.71 -1.21 -1.36
N ALA A 51 -3.62 -0.43 -1.36
CA ALA A 51 -3.38 0.55 -0.31
C ALA A 51 -4.49 1.62 -0.23
N LYS A 52 -5.02 2.07 -1.38
CA LYS A 52 -6.19 2.95 -1.44
C LYS A 52 -7.45 2.27 -0.91
N PHE A 53 -7.71 1.01 -1.24
CA PHE A 53 -8.83 0.22 -0.72
C PHE A 53 -8.78 0.13 0.82
N LEU A 54 -7.64 -0.23 1.40
CA LEU A 54 -7.46 -0.30 2.86
C LEU A 54 -7.80 1.04 3.54
N CYS A 55 -7.50 2.14 2.87
CA CYS A 55 -7.74 3.48 3.38
C CYS A 55 -9.18 3.95 3.28
N THR A 56 -9.86 3.67 2.16
CA THR A 56 -11.19 4.21 1.88
C THR A 56 -12.31 3.21 2.16
N GLY A 57 -11.99 1.92 2.29
CA GLY A 57 -12.98 0.83 2.34
C GLY A 57 -13.78 0.67 1.05
N LYS A 58 -13.45 1.42 -0.02
CA LYS A 58 -14.17 1.39 -1.29
C LYS A 58 -13.56 0.33 -2.19
N ASN A 59 -14.38 -0.63 -2.59
CA ASN A 59 -14.00 -1.79 -3.42
C ASN A 59 -13.27 -1.36 -4.70
N LEU A 60 -12.29 -2.14 -5.16
CA LEU A 60 -11.43 -1.82 -6.32
C LEU A 60 -12.24 -1.50 -7.59
N ASN A 61 -13.37 -2.18 -7.80
CA ASN A 61 -14.28 -1.94 -8.92
C ASN A 61 -14.99 -0.57 -8.88
N GLN A 62 -14.95 0.14 -7.75
CA GLN A 62 -15.52 1.49 -7.59
C GLN A 62 -14.45 2.60 -7.66
N LEU A 63 -13.18 2.24 -7.61
CA LEU A 63 -12.08 3.16 -7.89
C LEU A 63 -11.92 3.22 -9.41
N LYS A 64 -12.68 4.11 -10.07
CA LYS A 64 -12.38 4.54 -11.44
C LYS A 64 -10.93 5.06 -11.45
N LEU A 65 -10.01 4.20 -11.86
CA LEU A 65 -8.67 4.61 -12.28
C LEU A 65 -8.88 5.24 -13.64
N PHE A 66 -8.83 6.58 -13.67
CA PHE A 66 -8.78 7.37 -14.88
C PHE A 66 -7.54 7.01 -15.71
#